data_AF-A0A3Q3GTK8-F1
#
_entry.id   AF-A0A3Q3GTK8-F1
#
_cell.length_a   1.000
_cell.length_b   1.000
_cell.length_c   1.000
_cell.angle_alpha   90.00
_cell.angle_beta   90.00
_cell.angle_gamma   90.00
#
_symmetry.space_group_name_H-M   'P 1'
#
loop_
_entity.id
_entity.type
_entity.pdbx_description
1 polymer ?
#
loop_
_entity_poly.entity_id
_entity_poly.type
_entity_poly.pdbx_seq_one_letter_code
_entity_poly.pdbx_strand_id
1 'polypeptide(L)'
;MFVSVLWGRCPLHRPAPHLLKVPHASKRSKRLFFFFLLSTGFFSCSLSICFMLSLFCFRIMAELKERTFIAIKPDGVQRGIIGEVIKRFEMKGFKLVGMKMLQASEDHLMQHYIDLKDRPFFPTLINYMSSGPVVAMVWEGKGAVKTGRVMLGETNPADSKPGTIRGDFCIDVSKNIIHGSDSVDSANKEISLWFKDDELVSYTSCAFSWLY
;
A
#
# COMPACT_ATOMS: atom_id res chain seq x y z
N MET A 1 -23.92 4.55 47.51
CA MET A 1 -24.81 4.28 46.37
C MET A 1 -23.99 3.54 45.33
N PHE A 2 -23.89 2.22 45.49
CA PHE A 2 -23.13 1.33 44.61
C PHE A 2 -24.10 0.77 43.57
N VAL A 3 -23.90 1.10 42.30
CA VAL A 3 -24.68 0.51 41.21
C VAL A 3 -23.87 -0.66 40.65
N SER A 4 -24.21 -1.86 41.13
CA SER A 4 -23.78 -3.13 40.56
C SER A 4 -24.63 -3.40 39.32
N VAL A 5 -24.02 -3.45 38.14
CA VAL A 5 -24.70 -3.86 36.90
C VAL A 5 -24.31 -5.31 36.61
N LEU A 6 -25.34 -6.15 36.59
CA LEU A 6 -25.31 -7.58 36.36
C LEU A 6 -24.75 -7.94 34.98
N TRP A 7 -23.73 -8.78 34.97
CA TRP A 7 -23.31 -9.53 33.78
C TRP A 7 -24.26 -10.70 33.54
N GLY A 8 -25.12 -10.57 32.53
CA GLY A 8 -25.93 -11.67 32.01
C GLY A 8 -25.06 -12.71 31.32
N ARG A 9 -24.98 -13.91 31.89
CA ARG A 9 -24.35 -15.10 31.27
C ARG A 9 -25.27 -15.66 30.19
N CYS A 10 -24.76 -15.77 28.96
CA CYS A 10 -25.40 -16.49 27.86
C CYS A 10 -24.83 -17.93 27.79
N PRO A 11 -25.65 -18.99 27.87
CA PRO A 11 -25.16 -20.36 27.73
C PRO A 11 -25.37 -20.86 26.30
N LEU A 12 -24.31 -20.90 25.49
CA LEU A 12 -24.29 -21.66 24.25
C LEU A 12 -23.26 -22.78 24.34
N HIS A 13 -23.76 -23.96 24.74
CA HIS A 13 -23.13 -25.25 24.49
C HIS A 13 -22.92 -25.42 22.98
N ARG A 14 -21.67 -25.58 22.53
CA ARG A 14 -21.35 -26.22 21.25
C ARG A 14 -20.63 -27.53 21.53
N PRO A 15 -21.06 -28.67 20.97
CA PRO A 15 -20.30 -29.91 21.09
C PRO A 15 -19.06 -29.87 20.18
N ALA A 16 -17.97 -30.47 20.67
CA ALA A 16 -16.70 -30.61 19.97
C ALA A 16 -16.81 -31.56 18.75
N PRO A 17 -16.10 -31.30 17.65
CA PRO A 17 -16.02 -32.25 16.54
C PRO A 17 -15.07 -33.40 16.88
N HIS A 18 -15.57 -34.62 16.70
CA HIS A 18 -14.80 -35.86 16.78
C HIS A 18 -13.57 -35.84 15.85
N LEU A 19 -12.39 -36.07 16.44
CA LEU A 19 -11.14 -36.34 15.75
C LEU A 19 -11.21 -37.69 15.01
N LEU A 20 -11.46 -37.64 13.71
CA LEU A 20 -11.19 -38.76 12.81
C LEU A 20 -9.69 -38.84 12.54
N LYS A 21 -9.07 -39.95 12.94
CA LYS A 21 -7.67 -40.28 12.66
C LYS A 21 -7.45 -40.43 11.15
N VAL A 22 -6.54 -39.63 10.60
CA VAL A 22 -6.07 -39.76 9.21
C VAL A 22 -4.99 -40.86 9.16
N PRO A 23 -5.11 -41.90 8.30
CA PRO A 23 -4.04 -42.87 8.14
C PRO A 23 -2.89 -42.30 7.30
N HIS A 24 -1.67 -42.61 7.73
CA HIS A 24 -0.42 -42.32 7.04
C HIS A 24 -0.40 -42.97 5.64
N ALA A 25 -0.47 -42.17 4.57
CA ALA A 25 -0.25 -42.64 3.21
C ALA A 25 1.23 -42.59 2.84
N SER A 26 1.75 -43.73 2.39
CA SER A 26 3.16 -43.97 2.05
C SER A 26 3.57 -43.27 0.74
N LYS A 27 4.86 -42.92 0.66
CA LYS A 27 5.53 -42.33 -0.51
C LYS A 27 5.60 -43.32 -1.69
N ARG A 28 4.48 -43.63 -2.36
CA ARG A 28 4.51 -44.36 -3.64
C ARG A 28 3.30 -44.18 -4.56
N SER A 29 2.63 -43.02 -4.53
CA SER A 29 1.56 -42.69 -5.50
C SER A 29 1.64 -41.25 -5.99
N LYS A 30 2.73 -40.90 -6.69
CA LYS A 30 2.90 -39.60 -7.36
C LYS A 30 2.95 -39.70 -8.90
N ARG A 31 2.52 -40.83 -9.49
CA ARG A 31 2.50 -41.01 -10.95
C ARG A 31 1.18 -41.50 -11.54
N LEU A 32 0.13 -41.61 -10.73
CA LEU A 32 -1.18 -42.06 -11.19
C LEU A 32 -2.30 -41.08 -10.80
N PHE A 33 -2.03 -39.78 -10.92
CA PHE A 33 -3.06 -38.73 -10.79
C PHE A 33 -3.17 -37.87 -12.06
N PHE A 34 -2.45 -38.22 -13.13
CA PHE A 34 -2.37 -37.43 -14.36
C PHE A 34 -3.08 -38.07 -15.56
N PHE A 35 -3.76 -39.21 -15.38
CA PHE A 35 -4.40 -39.93 -16.48
C PHE A 35 -5.72 -40.56 -16.03
N PHE A 36 -6.73 -39.75 -15.69
CA PHE A 36 -8.13 -40.16 -15.74
C PHE A 36 -9.06 -38.94 -15.78
N LEU A 37 -8.90 -38.11 -16.82
CA LEU A 37 -9.76 -36.94 -17.09
C LEU A 37 -10.18 -36.89 -18.57
N LEU A 38 -10.37 -38.07 -19.18
CA LEU A 38 -10.80 -38.23 -20.57
C LEU A 38 -11.93 -39.27 -20.64
N SER A 39 -13.02 -39.01 -19.93
CA SER A 39 -14.33 -39.65 -20.15
C SER A 39 -15.36 -38.90 -19.32
N THR A 40 -16.41 -38.38 -19.96
CA THR A 40 -17.49 -37.49 -19.45
C THR A 40 -17.25 -35.98 -19.62
N GLY A 41 -17.58 -35.47 -20.81
CA GLY A 41 -17.51 -34.06 -21.21
C GLY A 41 -18.58 -33.14 -20.59
N PHE A 42 -18.90 -33.29 -19.30
CA PHE A 42 -19.84 -32.39 -18.59
C PHE A 42 -19.33 -31.84 -17.25
N PHE A 43 -18.13 -32.25 -16.79
CA PHE A 43 -17.52 -31.77 -15.53
C PHE A 43 -16.34 -30.79 -15.70
N SER A 44 -15.96 -30.48 -16.95
CA SER A 44 -14.77 -29.65 -17.25
C SER A 44 -15.06 -28.13 -17.23
N CYS A 45 -16.29 -27.73 -17.55
CA CYS A 45 -16.63 -26.31 -17.69
C CYS A 45 -16.72 -25.59 -16.32
N SER A 46 -17.26 -26.26 -15.29
CA SER A 46 -17.46 -25.68 -13.96
C SER A 46 -16.16 -25.41 -13.19
N LEU A 47 -15.17 -26.30 -13.29
CA LEU A 47 -13.86 -26.12 -12.65
C LEU A 47 -13.06 -24.97 -13.29
N SER A 48 -13.15 -24.83 -14.62
CA SER A 48 -12.49 -23.76 -15.37
C SER A 48 -13.11 -22.38 -15.09
N ILE A 49 -14.44 -22.30 -15.06
CA ILE A 49 -15.16 -21.07 -14.70
C ILE A 49 -14.84 -20.65 -13.25
N CYS A 50 -14.81 -21.60 -12.31
CA CYS A 50 -14.48 -21.31 -10.91
C CYS A 50 -13.03 -20.81 -10.76
N PHE A 51 -12.09 -21.39 -11.50
CA PHE A 51 -10.69 -20.93 -11.52
C PHE A 51 -10.55 -19.52 -12.10
N MET A 52 -11.25 -19.23 -13.22
CA MET A 52 -11.25 -17.91 -13.84
C MET A 52 -11.89 -16.83 -12.95
N LEU A 53 -13.01 -17.14 -12.28
CA LEU A 53 -13.65 -16.24 -11.32
C LEU A 53 -12.76 -15.99 -10.09
N SER A 54 -12.06 -17.01 -9.60
CA SER A 54 -11.11 -16.87 -8.49
C SER A 54 -9.94 -15.94 -8.85
N LEU A 55 -9.33 -16.11 -10.03
CA LEU A 55 -8.28 -15.23 -10.53
C LEU A 55 -8.77 -13.79 -10.71
N PHE A 56 -10.01 -13.62 -11.19
CA PHE A 56 -10.62 -12.31 -11.34
C PHE A 56 -10.85 -11.62 -9.99
N CYS A 57 -11.42 -12.31 -9.01
CA CYS A 57 -11.60 -11.79 -7.65
C CYS A 57 -10.26 -11.44 -6.99
N PHE A 58 -9.25 -12.30 -7.13
CA PHE A 58 -7.91 -12.04 -6.59
C PHE A 58 -7.33 -10.76 -7.19
N ARG A 59 -7.47 -10.57 -8.50
CA ARG A 59 -7.01 -9.35 -9.18
C ARG A 59 -7.73 -8.10 -8.70
N ILE A 60 -9.06 -8.14 -8.55
CA ILE A 60 -9.83 -7.01 -8.00
C ILE A 60 -9.37 -6.67 -6.58
N MET A 61 -9.21 -7.69 -5.72
CA MET A 61 -8.74 -7.48 -4.34
C MET A 61 -7.32 -6.92 -4.30
N ALA A 62 -6.43 -7.36 -5.21
CA ALA A 62 -5.08 -6.84 -5.33
C ALA A 62 -5.08 -5.37 -5.77
N GLU A 63 -5.92 -5.00 -6.73
CA GLU A 63 -6.06 -3.60 -7.16
C GLU A 63 -6.59 -2.71 -6.04
N LEU A 64 -7.60 -3.13 -5.28
CA LEU A 64 -8.18 -2.35 -4.17
C LEU A 64 -7.20 -2.14 -3.00
N LYS A 65 -6.17 -2.98 -2.90
CA LYS A 65 -5.13 -2.92 -1.86
C LYS A 65 -3.78 -2.44 -2.39
N GLU A 66 -3.73 -1.86 -3.60
CA GLU A 66 -2.52 -1.22 -4.11
C GLU A 66 -2.05 -0.14 -3.13
N ARG A 67 -0.73 -0.08 -2.88
CA ARG A 67 -0.11 0.90 -1.99
C ARG A 67 0.90 1.74 -2.73
N THR A 68 1.03 3.00 -2.33
CA THR A 68 2.07 3.91 -2.81
C THR A 68 2.80 4.55 -1.64
N PHE A 69 4.09 4.79 -1.81
CA PHE A 69 4.88 5.58 -0.88
C PHE A 69 4.82 7.05 -1.29
N ILE A 70 4.50 7.92 -0.32
CA ILE A 70 4.48 9.37 -0.49
C ILE A 70 5.36 9.97 0.61
N ALA A 71 6.26 10.88 0.26
CA ALA A 71 7.07 11.59 1.24
C ALA A 71 6.98 13.11 1.05
N ILE A 72 6.64 13.83 2.11
CA ILE A 72 6.75 15.28 2.16
C ILE A 72 8.20 15.62 2.49
N LYS A 73 8.84 16.37 1.60
CA LYS A 73 10.24 16.77 1.65
C LYS A 73 10.47 17.87 2.71
N PRO A 74 11.72 18.18 3.07
CA PRO A 74 12.00 19.14 4.15
C PRO A 74 11.38 20.53 3.93
N ASP A 75 11.35 21.02 2.70
CA ASP A 75 10.69 22.28 2.33
C ASP A 75 9.17 22.24 2.55
N GLY A 76 8.50 21.13 2.22
CA GLY A 76 7.07 20.96 2.47
C GLY A 76 6.72 20.95 3.96
N VAL A 77 7.59 20.37 4.78
CA VAL A 77 7.48 20.40 6.24
C VAL A 77 7.70 21.80 6.79
N GLN A 78 8.81 22.45 6.42
CA GLN A 78 9.16 23.79 6.90
C GLN A 78 8.13 24.85 6.53
N ARG A 79 7.41 24.66 5.41
CA ARG A 79 6.33 25.55 4.95
C ARG A 79 4.97 25.26 5.56
N GLY A 80 4.85 24.23 6.41
CA GLY A 80 3.58 23.89 7.08
C GLY A 80 2.53 23.26 6.15
N ILE A 81 2.93 22.59 5.06
CA ILE A 81 2.02 22.06 4.03
C ILE A 81 1.60 20.60 4.34
N ILE A 82 2.06 20.03 5.45
CA ILE A 82 1.78 18.63 5.85
C ILE A 82 0.29 18.32 5.84
N GLY A 83 -0.51 19.12 6.55
CA GLY A 83 -1.95 18.89 6.67
C GLY A 83 -2.68 19.00 5.33
N GLU A 84 -2.25 19.91 4.45
CA GLU A 84 -2.87 20.10 3.14
C GLU A 84 -2.59 18.93 2.19
N VAL A 85 -1.37 18.38 2.20
CA VAL A 85 -1.07 17.15 1.45
C VAL A 85 -1.92 15.99 1.96
N ILE A 86 -1.92 15.74 3.27
CA ILE A 86 -2.68 14.63 3.87
C ILE A 86 -4.16 14.76 3.50
N LYS A 87 -4.74 15.96 3.72
CA LYS A 87 -6.13 16.26 3.38
C LYS A 87 -6.47 15.93 1.93
N ARG A 88 -5.60 16.23 0.96
CA ARG A 88 -5.86 15.93 -0.46
C ARG A 88 -5.97 14.42 -0.71
N PHE A 89 -5.15 13.59 -0.06
CA PHE A 89 -5.22 12.14 -0.17
C PHE A 89 -6.44 11.56 0.57
N GLU A 90 -6.76 12.06 1.77
CA GLU A 90 -7.95 11.65 2.53
C GLU A 90 -9.24 11.99 1.78
N MET A 91 -9.37 13.23 1.30
CA MET A 91 -10.55 13.69 0.56
C MET A 91 -10.73 12.98 -0.78
N LYS A 92 -9.64 12.44 -1.36
CA LYS A 92 -9.73 11.57 -2.55
C LYS A 92 -10.32 10.20 -2.22
N GLY A 93 -10.27 9.76 -0.97
CA GLY A 93 -10.74 8.46 -0.51
C GLY A 93 -9.63 7.41 -0.35
N PHE A 94 -8.35 7.81 -0.42
CA PHE A 94 -7.25 6.88 -0.11
C PHE A 94 -7.15 6.64 1.38
N LYS A 95 -6.77 5.41 1.75
CA LYS A 95 -6.65 4.99 3.14
C LYS A 95 -5.21 5.15 3.61
N LEU A 96 -4.96 5.98 4.61
CA LEU A 96 -3.63 6.09 5.24
C LEU A 96 -3.34 4.82 6.04
N VAL A 97 -2.27 4.09 5.72
CA VAL A 97 -1.90 2.82 6.39
C VAL A 97 -0.55 2.90 7.10
N GLY A 98 0.24 3.94 6.90
CA GLY A 98 1.47 4.19 7.62
C GLY A 98 1.86 5.65 7.53
N MET A 99 2.37 6.22 8.61
CA MET A 99 2.86 7.60 8.65
C MET A 99 3.92 7.75 9.75
N LYS A 100 5.04 8.40 9.43
CA LYS A 100 6.01 8.83 10.43
C LYS A 100 6.75 10.09 9.99
N MET A 101 7.09 10.91 10.97
CA MET A 101 7.97 12.06 10.81
C MET A 101 9.34 11.70 11.37
N LEU A 102 10.39 11.92 10.59
CA LEU A 102 11.76 11.59 10.96
C LEU A 102 12.75 12.49 10.23
N GLN A 103 13.97 12.54 10.72
CA GLN A 103 15.11 13.03 9.96
C GLN A 103 15.83 11.81 9.36
N ALA A 104 15.77 11.66 8.03
CA ALA A 104 16.37 10.52 7.35
C ALA A 104 17.91 10.68 7.30
N SER A 105 18.64 9.60 7.55
CA SER A 105 20.10 9.60 7.41
C SER A 105 20.50 9.67 5.94
N GLU A 106 21.71 10.18 5.67
CA GLU A 106 22.25 10.22 4.31
C GLU A 106 22.33 8.83 3.70
N ASP A 107 22.80 7.82 4.43
CA ASP A 107 22.86 6.43 3.98
C ASP A 107 21.48 5.91 3.52
N HIS A 108 20.43 6.21 4.28
CA HIS A 108 19.07 5.82 3.95
C HIS A 108 18.57 6.51 2.67
N LEU A 109 18.87 7.81 2.52
CA LEU A 109 18.53 8.58 1.33
C LEU A 109 19.31 8.14 0.10
N MET A 110 20.59 7.76 0.26
CA MET A 110 21.39 7.20 -0.83
C MET A 110 20.83 5.86 -1.31
N GLN A 111 20.36 5.01 -0.40
CA GLN A 111 19.65 3.78 -0.75
C GLN A 111 18.33 4.09 -1.48
N HIS A 112 17.57 5.06 -1.01
CA HIS A 112 16.31 5.46 -1.64
C HIS A 112 16.51 6.00 -3.06
N TYR A 113 17.55 6.79 -3.30
CA TYR A 113 17.87 7.39 -4.60
C TYR A 113 18.96 6.64 -5.37
N ILE A 114 19.18 5.35 -5.10
CA ILE A 114 20.31 4.59 -5.67
C ILE A 114 20.34 4.60 -7.21
N ASP A 115 19.17 4.61 -7.85
CA ASP A 115 19.03 4.67 -9.31
C ASP A 115 19.51 6.01 -9.90
N LEU A 116 19.69 7.03 -9.07
CA LEU A 116 20.15 8.37 -9.43
C LEU A 116 21.62 8.62 -9.06
N LYS A 117 22.34 7.64 -8.51
CA LYS A 117 23.71 7.82 -7.98
C LYS A 117 24.71 8.44 -8.97
N ASP A 118 24.54 8.14 -10.26
CA ASP A 118 25.43 8.60 -11.33
C ASP A 118 24.99 9.96 -11.93
N ARG A 119 23.92 10.56 -11.40
CA ARG A 119 23.43 11.88 -11.83
C ARG A 119 24.22 13.00 -11.14
N PRO A 120 24.56 14.09 -11.85
CA PRO A 120 25.39 15.18 -11.29
C PRO A 120 24.73 15.90 -10.10
N PHE A 121 23.39 15.86 -10.00
CA PHE A 121 22.64 16.48 -8.90
C PHE A 121 22.47 15.56 -7.68
N PHE A 122 22.96 14.31 -7.70
CA PHE A 122 22.76 13.35 -6.62
C PHE A 122 23.30 13.83 -5.26
N PRO A 123 24.55 14.35 -5.14
CA PRO A 123 25.05 14.85 -3.85
C PRO A 123 24.19 15.99 -3.29
N THR A 124 23.75 16.91 -4.15
CA THR A 124 22.87 18.02 -3.77
C THR A 124 21.49 17.52 -3.33
N LEU A 125 20.94 16.49 -3.98
CA LEU A 125 19.68 15.87 -3.61
C LEU A 125 19.75 15.22 -2.22
N ILE A 126 20.83 14.48 -1.93
CA ILE A 126 21.01 13.84 -0.61
C ILE A 126 21.14 14.91 0.48
N ASN A 127 22.03 15.89 0.30
CA ASN A 127 22.21 16.99 1.26
C ASN A 127 20.90 17.77 1.49
N TYR A 128 20.14 18.01 0.43
CA TYR A 128 18.84 18.65 0.53
C TYR A 128 17.85 17.82 1.35
N MET A 129 17.74 16.53 1.07
CA MET A 129 16.79 15.65 1.75
C MET A 129 17.19 15.36 3.22
N SER A 130 18.48 15.39 3.56
CA SER A 130 18.97 15.23 4.94
C SER A 130 18.94 16.52 5.77
N SER A 131 18.77 17.69 5.11
CA SER A 131 18.80 19.01 5.76
C SER A 131 17.67 19.28 6.77
N GLY A 132 16.62 18.46 6.80
CA GLY A 132 15.51 18.64 7.70
C GLY A 132 14.59 17.43 7.79
N PRO A 133 13.53 17.52 8.60
CA PRO A 133 12.59 16.42 8.78
C PRO A 133 11.76 16.18 7.51
N VAL A 134 11.41 14.93 7.28
CA VAL A 134 10.48 14.48 6.25
C VAL A 134 9.28 13.79 6.89
N VAL A 135 8.15 13.79 6.19
CA VAL A 135 6.98 12.98 6.58
C VAL A 135 6.80 11.87 5.54
N ALA A 136 7.16 10.66 5.93
CA ALA A 136 6.97 9.45 5.14
C ALA A 136 5.57 8.89 5.38
N MET A 137 4.87 8.50 4.32
CA MET A 137 3.50 7.98 4.36
C MET A 137 3.31 6.82 3.39
N VAL A 138 2.38 5.94 3.73
CA VAL A 138 1.88 4.88 2.86
C VAL A 138 0.38 5.02 2.72
N TRP A 139 -0.07 5.16 1.47
CA TRP A 139 -1.48 5.29 1.10
C TRP A 139 -1.94 4.05 0.33
N GLU A 140 -3.11 3.53 0.69
CA GLU A 140 -3.72 2.33 0.10
C GLU A 140 -5.02 2.67 -0.64
N GLY A 141 -5.22 2.08 -1.82
CA GLY A 141 -6.46 2.12 -2.58
C GLY A 141 -6.27 1.82 -4.07
N LYS A 142 -7.38 1.70 -4.80
CA LYS A 142 -7.36 1.38 -6.23
C LYS A 142 -6.55 2.38 -7.06
N GLY A 143 -5.47 1.90 -7.68
CA GLY A 143 -4.60 2.72 -8.53
C GLY A 143 -3.92 3.86 -7.76
N ALA A 144 -3.61 3.65 -6.48
CA ALA A 144 -2.98 4.62 -5.59
C ALA A 144 -1.68 5.20 -6.17
N VAL A 145 -0.83 4.38 -6.81
CA VAL A 145 0.44 4.83 -7.39
C VAL A 145 0.20 5.81 -8.53
N LYS A 146 -0.54 5.37 -9.56
CA LYS A 146 -0.82 6.18 -10.75
C LYS A 146 -1.58 7.46 -10.40
N THR A 147 -2.62 7.34 -9.57
CA THR A 147 -3.46 8.47 -9.19
C THR A 147 -2.71 9.43 -8.26
N GLY A 148 -1.90 8.90 -7.35
CA GLY A 148 -1.01 9.69 -6.49
C GLY A 148 -0.08 10.57 -7.33
N ARG A 149 0.58 10.01 -8.36
CA ARG A 149 1.41 10.78 -9.30
C ARG A 149 0.63 11.91 -9.99
N VAL A 150 -0.59 11.65 -10.44
CA VAL A 150 -1.46 12.67 -11.05
C VAL A 150 -1.79 13.79 -10.05
N MET A 151 -2.08 13.45 -8.79
CA MET A 151 -2.36 14.43 -7.74
C MET A 151 -1.14 15.27 -7.37
N LEU A 152 0.05 14.67 -7.39
CA LEU A 152 1.31 15.37 -7.12
C LEU A 152 1.62 16.43 -8.19
N GLY A 153 1.33 16.13 -9.45
CA GLY A 153 1.74 16.92 -10.60
C GLY A 153 3.10 16.48 -11.16
N GLU A 154 3.57 17.16 -12.20
CA GLU A 154 4.84 16.88 -12.86
C GLU A 154 6.04 17.15 -11.95
N THR A 155 7.20 16.54 -12.23
CA THR A 155 8.39 16.73 -11.38
C THR A 155 8.84 18.19 -11.35
N ASN A 156 8.76 18.87 -12.49
CA ASN A 156 8.96 20.30 -12.62
C ASN A 156 7.64 21.04 -12.31
N PRO A 157 7.59 21.90 -11.27
CA PRO A 157 6.39 22.65 -10.94
C PRO A 157 5.86 23.54 -12.08
N ALA A 158 6.74 24.06 -12.94
CA ALA A 158 6.33 24.87 -14.09
C ALA A 158 5.43 24.11 -15.09
N ASP A 159 5.59 22.78 -15.15
CA ASP A 159 4.79 21.89 -16.00
C ASP A 159 3.58 21.29 -15.24
N SER A 160 3.45 21.58 -13.94
CA SER A 160 2.37 21.07 -13.11
C SER A 160 1.11 21.92 -13.26
N LYS A 161 -0.03 21.27 -13.43
CA LYS A 161 -1.32 21.96 -13.62
C LYS A 161 -1.86 22.52 -12.30
N PRO A 162 -2.58 23.66 -12.32
CA PRO A 162 -3.34 24.12 -11.16
C PRO A 162 -4.27 23.02 -10.61
N GLY A 163 -4.35 22.90 -9.29
CA GLY A 163 -5.05 21.85 -8.56
C GLY A 163 -4.17 20.65 -8.20
N THR A 164 -3.00 20.49 -8.82
CA THR A 164 -1.99 19.51 -8.37
C THR A 164 -1.18 20.08 -7.21
N ILE A 165 -0.61 19.22 -6.36
CA ILE A 165 0.15 19.65 -5.18
C ILE A 165 1.33 20.55 -5.59
N ARG A 166 2.10 20.16 -6.61
CA ARG A 166 3.23 20.98 -7.09
C ARG A 166 2.78 22.22 -7.85
N GLY A 167 1.69 22.14 -8.62
CA GLY A 167 1.15 23.30 -9.33
C GLY A 167 0.65 24.39 -8.37
N ASP A 168 0.07 24.01 -7.24
CA ASP A 168 -0.47 24.97 -6.28
C ASP A 168 0.58 25.52 -5.30
N PHE A 169 1.63 24.75 -5.02
CA PHE A 169 2.52 25.05 -3.90
C PHE A 169 4.01 25.15 -4.26
N CYS A 170 4.44 24.87 -5.50
CA CYS A 170 5.85 24.89 -5.86
C CYS A 170 6.14 25.86 -7.00
N ILE A 171 7.38 26.32 -7.06
CA ILE A 171 7.86 27.24 -8.11
C ILE A 171 9.05 26.60 -8.84
N ASP A 172 10.05 26.12 -8.09
CA ASP A 172 11.29 25.59 -8.64
C ASP A 172 11.41 24.06 -8.50
N VAL A 173 12.04 23.40 -9.47
CA VAL A 173 12.22 21.94 -9.49
C VAL A 173 13.04 21.41 -8.31
N SER A 174 13.98 22.20 -7.79
CA SER A 174 14.80 21.82 -6.63
C SER A 174 14.02 21.85 -5.30
N LYS A 175 12.85 22.53 -5.27
CA LYS A 175 11.98 22.71 -4.10
C LYS A 175 10.54 22.31 -4.43
N ASN A 176 10.37 21.06 -4.84
CA ASN A 176 9.08 20.52 -5.30
C ASN A 176 8.27 19.78 -4.22
N ILE A 177 8.55 20.02 -2.93
CA ILE A 177 7.84 19.63 -1.68
C ILE A 177 7.47 18.17 -1.43
N ILE A 178 7.36 17.32 -2.45
CA ILE A 178 6.76 16.00 -2.32
C ILE A 178 7.36 15.00 -3.30
N HIS A 179 7.56 13.77 -2.82
CA HIS A 179 7.92 12.58 -3.58
C HIS A 179 6.74 11.60 -3.59
N GLY A 180 6.63 10.84 -4.67
CA GLY A 180 5.69 9.72 -4.76
C GLY A 180 6.16 8.70 -5.78
N SER A 181 6.02 7.42 -5.45
CA SER A 181 6.46 6.29 -6.27
C SER A 181 5.92 6.38 -7.69
N ASP A 182 6.73 6.04 -8.68
CA ASP A 182 6.39 6.14 -10.11
C ASP A 182 5.77 4.86 -10.69
N SER A 183 5.97 3.73 -10.03
CA SER A 183 5.48 2.41 -10.41
C SER A 183 5.13 1.58 -9.17
N VAL A 184 4.35 0.52 -9.35
CA VAL A 184 4.02 -0.43 -8.27
C VAL A 184 5.28 -1.11 -7.72
N ASP A 185 6.24 -1.43 -8.59
CA ASP A 185 7.51 -2.04 -8.17
C ASP A 185 8.35 -1.07 -7.33
N SER A 186 8.45 0.19 -7.76
CA SER A 186 9.11 1.25 -6.97
C SER A 186 8.39 1.46 -5.64
N ALA A 187 7.06 1.48 -5.63
CA ALA A 187 6.28 1.64 -4.41
C ALA A 187 6.57 0.52 -3.40
N ASN A 188 6.60 -0.74 -3.83
CA ASN A 188 6.92 -1.86 -2.95
C ASN A 188 8.33 -1.74 -2.36
N LYS A 189 9.33 -1.42 -3.20
CA LYS A 189 10.72 -1.21 -2.74
C LYS A 189 10.83 -0.06 -1.75
N GLU A 190 10.20 1.08 -2.05
CA GLU A 190 10.20 2.26 -1.20
C GLU A 190 9.49 1.99 0.12
N ILE A 191 8.31 1.36 0.12
CA ILE A 191 7.59 1.01 1.35
C ILE A 191 8.45 0.10 2.22
N SER A 192 9.05 -0.96 1.66
CA SER A 192 9.93 -1.88 2.42
C SER A 192 11.22 -1.22 2.91
N LEU A 193 11.73 -0.21 2.21
CA LEU A 193 12.89 0.56 2.67
C LEU A 193 12.50 1.45 3.86
N TRP A 194 11.40 2.19 3.74
CA TRP A 194 11.02 3.22 4.70
C TRP A 194 10.26 2.70 5.91
N PHE A 195 9.52 1.59 5.80
CA PHE A 195 8.65 1.07 6.85
C PHE A 195 8.95 -0.39 7.15
N LYS A 196 8.95 -0.73 8.44
CA LYS A 196 8.82 -2.10 8.91
C LYS A 196 7.37 -2.55 8.82
N ASP A 197 7.14 -3.86 8.76
CA ASP A 197 5.80 -4.43 8.65
C ASP A 197 4.89 -4.06 9.84
N ASP A 198 5.44 -3.88 11.04
CA ASP A 198 4.72 -3.50 12.25
C ASP A 198 4.35 -2.00 12.31
N GLU A 199 4.97 -1.18 11.45
CA GLU A 199 4.61 0.23 11.28
C GLU A 199 3.42 0.42 10.31
N LEU A 200 2.97 -0.65 9.64
CA LEU A 200 1.85 -0.63 8.69
C LEU A 200 0.56 -1.19 9.31
N VAL A 201 -0.48 -0.36 9.36
CA VAL A 201 -1.74 -0.67 10.01
C VAL A 201 -2.77 -1.20 9.02
N SER A 202 -3.37 -2.35 9.33
CA SER A 202 -4.50 -2.91 8.59
C SER A 202 -5.82 -2.58 9.28
N TYR A 203 -6.70 -1.86 8.58
CA TYR A 203 -8.06 -1.58 9.01
C TYR A 203 -9.00 -1.41 7.81
N THR A 204 -10.30 -1.47 8.08
CA THR A 204 -11.36 -1.21 7.10
C THR A 204 -11.96 0.16 7.37
N SER A 205 -11.89 1.05 6.38
CA SER A 205 -12.54 2.36 6.46
C SER A 205 -14.07 2.19 6.42
N CYS A 206 -14.79 2.95 7.24
CA CYS A 206 -16.26 2.99 7.20
C CYS A 206 -16.79 3.55 5.87
N ALA A 207 -15.96 4.29 5.12
CA ALA A 207 -16.31 4.82 3.80
C ALA A 207 -16.10 3.81 2.66
N PHE A 208 -15.52 2.63 2.93
CA PHE A 208 -15.10 1.68 1.90
C PHE A 208 -16.23 1.30 0.92
N SER A 209 -17.42 0.99 1.44
CA SER A 209 -18.60 0.59 0.63
C SER A 209 -19.22 1.72 -0.19
N TRP A 210 -18.81 2.96 0.03
CA TRP A 210 -19.27 4.13 -0.72
C TRP A 210 -18.27 4.55 -1.80
N LEU A 211 -17.02 4.08 -1.69
CA LEU A 211 -15.93 4.38 -2.63
C LEU A 211 -15.74 3.27 -3.68
N TYR A 212 -16.12 2.03 -3.35
CA TYR A 212 -15.95 0.83 -4.19
C TYR A 212 -17.21 -0.04 -4.23
#